data_AF-A0A4Z0LVI5-F1
#
_entry.id   AF-A0A4Z0LVI5-F1
#
_cell.length_a   1.000
_cell.length_b   1.000
_cell.length_c   1.000
_cell.angle_alpha   90.00
_cell.angle_beta   90.00
_cell.angle_gamma   90.00
#
_symmetry.space_group_name_H-M   'P 1'
#
loop_
_entity.id
_entity.type
_entity.pdbx_description
1 polymer ?
#
loop_
_entity_poly.entity_id
_entity_poly.type
_entity_poly.pdbx_seq_one_letter_code
_entity_poly.pdbx_strand_id
1 'polypeptide(L)'
;MTTRITLWRELFSEQPRILLENDDFTVTAFRYASGVEGLKIQNSRGHLVILPWMGQMIWDAQFDGHDLTMRNMFRQPKPAAEVVATYGCFAFHSGLLANGCPSPEDTHPLHGEMACAAMADAWLEVAGRSLRVTGRSAAG
;
A
#
# COMPACT_ATOMS: atom_id res chain seq x y z
N MET A 1 5.23 18.42 16.30
CA MET A 1 5.04 19.01 14.95
C MET A 1 5.03 17.86 13.95
N THR A 2 4.15 17.91 12.94
CA THR A 2 4.07 16.89 11.89
C THR A 2 4.54 17.50 10.58
N THR A 3 5.46 16.82 9.90
CA THR A 3 5.93 17.17 8.55
C THR A 3 5.13 16.38 7.53
N ARG A 4 4.56 17.06 6.53
CA ARG A 4 3.87 16.43 5.41
C ARG A 4 4.76 16.43 4.17
N ILE A 5 4.90 15.28 3.51
CA ILE A 5 5.60 15.13 2.23
C ILE A 5 4.61 14.58 1.20
N THR A 6 4.20 15.40 0.25
CA THR A 6 3.31 14.98 -0.84
C THR A 6 4.02 14.00 -1.77
N LEU A 7 3.33 12.91 -2.13
CA LEU A 7 3.82 11.94 -3.10
C LEU A 7 3.27 12.28 -4.49
N TRP A 8 4.14 12.23 -5.48
CA TRP A 8 3.83 12.46 -6.90
C TRP A 8 4.14 11.18 -7.66
N ARG A 9 3.21 10.71 -8.51
CA ARG A 9 3.36 9.43 -9.25
C ARG A 9 4.57 9.43 -10.19
N GLU A 10 5.01 10.61 -10.60
CA GLU A 10 6.18 10.87 -11.45
C GLU A 10 7.51 10.52 -10.75
N LEU A 11 7.50 10.43 -9.42
CA LEU A 11 8.67 9.99 -8.63
C LEU A 11 8.82 8.47 -8.62
N PHE A 12 7.81 7.72 -9.09
CA PHE A 12 7.80 6.26 -9.10
C PHE A 12 8.20 5.77 -10.48
N SER A 13 9.32 5.06 -10.55
CA SER A 13 9.86 4.44 -11.75
C SER A 13 10.42 3.05 -11.42
N GLU A 14 10.72 2.26 -12.44
CA GLU A 14 11.42 0.97 -12.25
C GLU A 14 12.78 1.16 -11.56
N GLN A 15 13.45 2.30 -11.80
CA GLN A 15 14.59 2.73 -11.01
C GLN A 15 14.10 3.31 -9.67
N PRO A 16 14.43 2.69 -8.52
CA PRO A 16 13.98 3.18 -7.22
C PRO A 16 14.61 4.52 -6.84
N ARG A 17 13.88 5.34 -6.07
CA ARG A 17 14.31 6.65 -5.58
C ARG A 17 14.02 6.81 -4.10
N ILE A 18 15.01 7.26 -3.33
CA ILE A 18 14.82 7.61 -1.92
C ILE A 18 14.08 8.94 -1.85
N LEU A 19 12.97 8.98 -1.12
CA LEU A 19 12.16 10.17 -0.89
C LEU A 19 12.39 10.79 0.49
N LEU A 20 12.73 9.95 1.47
CA LEU A 20 13.04 10.34 2.84
C LEU A 20 14.06 9.36 3.41
N GLU A 21 15.05 9.89 4.12
CA GLU A 21 16.02 9.13 4.88
C GLU A 21 16.37 9.90 6.16
N ASN A 22 16.30 9.20 7.29
CA ASN A 22 16.75 9.68 8.58
C ASN A 22 17.14 8.49 9.46
N ASP A 23 17.49 8.75 10.73
CA ASP A 23 17.95 7.72 11.68
C ASP A 23 16.92 6.59 11.93
N ASP A 24 15.63 6.85 11.69
CA ASP A 24 14.55 5.91 11.97
C ASP A 24 14.03 5.19 10.72
N PHE A 25 14.02 5.87 9.58
CA PHE A 25 13.35 5.41 8.36
C PHE A 25 14.11 5.72 7.08
N THR A 26 14.06 4.77 6.14
CA THR A 26 14.30 5.01 4.72
C THR A 26 13.02 4.74 3.96
N VAL A 27 12.58 5.70 3.14
CA VAL A 27 11.40 5.58 2.28
C VAL A 27 11.83 5.64 0.83
N THR A 28 11.55 4.57 0.09
CA THR A 28 11.91 4.41 -1.31
C THR A 28 10.68 4.24 -2.18
N ALA A 29 10.54 5.11 -3.18
CA ALA A 29 9.54 4.99 -4.22
C ALA A 29 10.06 4.16 -5.39
N PHE A 30 9.23 3.27 -5.92
CA PHE A 30 9.54 2.47 -7.10
C PHE A 30 8.25 2.01 -7.80
N ARG A 31 8.36 1.57 -9.06
CA ARG A 31 7.25 1.02 -9.83
C ARG A 31 7.57 -0.43 -10.21
N TYR A 32 6.64 -1.33 -9.92
CA TYR A 32 6.72 -2.72 -10.39
C TYR A 32 6.58 -2.78 -11.92
N ALA A 33 7.09 -3.84 -12.55
CA ALA A 33 6.91 -4.07 -13.99
C ALA A 33 5.42 -4.22 -14.38
N SER A 34 4.54 -4.53 -13.42
CA SER A 34 3.09 -4.50 -13.59
C SER A 34 2.48 -3.10 -13.73
N GLY A 35 3.27 -2.05 -13.52
CA GLY A 35 2.84 -0.65 -13.53
C GLY A 35 2.41 -0.12 -12.16
N VAL A 36 2.25 -0.99 -11.15
CA VAL A 36 1.81 -0.60 -9.80
C VAL A 36 2.92 0.13 -9.05
N GLU A 37 2.61 1.27 -8.44
CA GLU A 37 3.53 2.01 -7.58
C GLU A 37 3.67 1.35 -6.19
N GLY A 38 4.93 1.12 -5.79
CA GLY A 38 5.30 0.65 -4.46
C GLY A 38 6.08 1.70 -3.69
N LEU A 39 5.78 1.82 -2.40
CA LEU A 39 6.52 2.61 -1.44
C LEU A 39 7.10 1.68 -0.38
N LYS A 40 8.42 1.46 -0.44
CA LYS A 40 9.12 0.67 0.56
C LYS A 40 9.48 1.57 1.73
N ILE A 41 9.08 1.18 2.94
CA ILE A 41 9.35 1.89 4.18
C ILE A 41 10.15 0.95 5.07
N GLN A 42 11.39 1.34 5.35
CA GLN A 42 12.36 0.49 6.04
C GLN A 42 12.78 1.13 7.35
N ASN A 43 13.05 0.31 8.36
CA ASN A 43 13.74 0.70 9.58
C ASN A 43 14.83 -0.34 9.90
N SER A 44 15.45 -0.23 11.09
CA SER A 44 16.53 -1.13 11.52
C SER A 44 16.14 -2.60 11.65
N ARG A 45 14.85 -2.94 11.67
CA ARG A 45 14.34 -4.30 11.87
C ARG A 45 13.76 -4.95 10.62
N GLY A 46 13.46 -4.16 9.58
CA GLY A 46 12.73 -4.68 8.43
C GLY A 46 12.07 -3.62 7.58
N HIS A 47 11.06 -4.02 6.83
CA HIS A 47 10.32 -3.14 5.94
C HIS A 47 8.87 -3.55 5.70
N LEU A 48 8.11 -2.56 5.24
CA LEU A 48 6.83 -2.73 4.57
C LEU A 48 6.94 -2.22 3.14
N VAL A 49 6.16 -2.81 2.23
CA VAL A 49 5.85 -2.20 0.92
C VAL A 49 4.37 -1.87 0.91
N ILE A 50 4.06 -0.58 0.76
CA ILE A 50 2.71 -0.05 0.69
C ILE A 50 2.42 0.39 -0.74
N LEU A 51 1.20 0.16 -1.23
CA LEU A 51 0.74 0.60 -2.56
C LEU A 51 -0.04 1.91 -2.41
N PRO A 52 0.59 3.10 -2.59
CA PRO A 52 0.04 4.35 -2.08
C PRO A 52 -1.30 4.74 -2.70
N TRP A 53 -1.55 4.27 -3.93
CA TRP A 53 -2.74 4.58 -4.71
C TRP A 53 -3.71 3.41 -4.92
N MET A 54 -3.49 2.27 -4.26
CA MET A 54 -4.33 1.08 -4.38
C MET A 54 -4.73 0.59 -2.98
N GLY A 55 -5.81 1.16 -2.44
CA GLY A 55 -6.37 0.86 -1.13
C GLY A 55 -5.42 1.12 0.05
N GLN A 56 -4.27 1.73 -0.21
CA GLN A 56 -3.11 1.80 0.70
C GLN A 56 -2.76 0.42 1.27
N MET A 57 -2.89 -0.60 0.44
CA MET A 57 -2.61 -1.99 0.76
C MET A 57 -1.15 -2.17 1.15
N ILE A 58 -0.90 -3.02 2.17
CA ILE A 58 0.43 -3.48 2.53
C ILE A 58 0.71 -4.74 1.72
N TRP A 59 1.41 -4.59 0.61
CA TRP A 59 1.73 -5.68 -0.29
C TRP A 59 2.74 -6.66 0.32
N ASP A 60 3.82 -6.14 0.88
CA ASP A 60 4.94 -6.95 1.41
C ASP A 60 5.33 -6.49 2.82
N ALA A 61 5.77 -7.43 3.64
CA ALA A 61 6.17 -7.18 5.01
C ALA A 61 7.24 -8.19 5.46
N GLN A 62 8.42 -7.68 5.83
CA GLN A 62 9.51 -8.48 6.36
C GLN A 62 10.08 -7.83 7.61
N PHE A 63 10.15 -8.57 8.71
CA PHE A 63 10.76 -8.09 9.97
C PHE A 63 11.54 -9.21 10.65
N ASP A 64 12.69 -8.84 11.22
CA ASP A 64 13.57 -9.74 11.98
C ASP A 64 13.93 -11.03 11.22
N GLY A 65 14.11 -10.93 9.90
CA GLY A 65 14.44 -12.08 9.04
C GLY A 65 13.25 -12.96 8.65
N HIS A 66 12.03 -12.61 9.04
CA HIS A 66 10.81 -13.33 8.69
C HIS A 66 10.02 -12.62 7.60
N ASP A 67 9.67 -13.36 6.55
CA ASP A 67 8.62 -12.98 5.61
C ASP A 67 7.26 -13.21 6.29
N LEU A 68 6.47 -12.14 6.40
CA LEU A 68 5.17 -12.16 7.06
C LEU A 68 4.01 -12.34 6.07
N THR A 69 4.31 -12.39 4.77
CA THR A 69 3.30 -12.55 3.72
C THR A 69 2.87 -14.01 3.57
N MET A 70 1.68 -14.22 2.99
CA MET A 70 1.27 -15.55 2.56
C MET A 70 2.08 -15.96 1.33
N ARG A 71 2.44 -17.25 1.26
CA ARG A 71 2.95 -17.81 0.00
C ARG A 71 1.86 -17.69 -1.07
N ASN A 72 2.16 -16.88 -2.07
CA ASN A 72 1.23 -16.54 -3.13
C ASN A 72 1.85 -16.83 -4.50
N MET A 73 0.99 -17.09 -5.48
CA MET A 73 1.36 -17.30 -6.88
C MET A 73 1.78 -16.00 -7.59
N PHE A 74 1.37 -14.82 -7.10
CA PHE A 74 1.76 -13.53 -7.69
C PHE A 74 3.11 -13.04 -7.14
N ARG A 75 4.05 -12.80 -8.05
CA ARG A 75 5.39 -12.25 -7.72
C ARG A 75 5.41 -10.73 -7.56
N GLN A 76 4.37 -10.04 -8.02
CA GLN A 76 4.22 -8.59 -7.96
C GLN A 76 2.72 -8.26 -7.92
N PRO A 77 2.32 -7.13 -7.33
CA PRO A 77 0.92 -6.69 -7.36
C PRO A 77 0.51 -6.41 -8.80
N LYS A 78 -0.76 -6.61 -9.12
CA LYS A 78 -1.33 -6.22 -10.41
C LYS A 78 -2.38 -5.14 -10.20
N PRO A 79 -2.61 -4.24 -11.17
CA PRO A 79 -3.78 -3.38 -11.14
C PRO A 79 -5.03 -4.25 -11.01
N ALA A 80 -5.84 -3.98 -9.99
CA ALA A 80 -7.06 -4.73 -9.72
C ALA A 80 -8.12 -3.80 -9.13
N ALA A 81 -9.39 -4.10 -9.41
CA ALA A 81 -10.53 -3.45 -8.77
C ALA A 81 -10.93 -4.18 -7.47
N GLU A 82 -10.61 -5.46 -7.36
CA GLU A 82 -11.01 -6.33 -6.25
C GLU A 82 -9.82 -7.15 -5.75
N VAL A 83 -9.77 -7.37 -4.43
CA VAL A 83 -8.62 -8.03 -3.79
C VAL A 83 -8.43 -9.47 -4.26
N VAL A 84 -9.51 -10.17 -4.64
CA VAL A 84 -9.45 -11.55 -5.16
C VAL A 84 -8.58 -11.67 -6.42
N ALA A 85 -8.49 -10.61 -7.22
CA ALA A 85 -7.66 -10.58 -8.43
C ALA A 85 -6.17 -10.33 -8.15
N THR A 86 -5.81 -10.03 -6.89
CA THR A 86 -4.43 -9.76 -6.46
C THR A 86 -4.16 -10.29 -5.04
N TYR A 87 -4.79 -11.42 -4.67
CA TYR A 87 -4.82 -11.92 -3.30
C TYR A 87 -3.45 -12.47 -2.86
N GLY A 88 -2.61 -11.58 -2.35
CA GLY A 88 -1.20 -11.84 -2.11
C GLY A 88 -0.51 -10.91 -1.13
N CYS A 89 -1.24 -9.92 -0.65
CA CYS A 89 -0.73 -8.89 0.23
C CYS A 89 -0.63 -9.40 1.67
N PHE A 90 0.18 -8.72 2.46
CA PHE A 90 0.22 -8.91 3.91
C PHE A 90 -1.09 -8.45 4.58
N ALA A 91 -1.56 -7.26 4.21
CA ALA A 91 -2.77 -6.69 4.79
C ALA A 91 -3.45 -5.70 3.83
N PHE A 92 -4.77 -5.60 3.93
CA PHE A 92 -5.59 -4.64 3.20
C PHE A 92 -6.77 -4.19 4.08
N HIS A 93 -7.35 -3.04 3.74
CA HIS A 93 -8.55 -2.53 4.39
C HIS A 93 -9.78 -3.17 3.76
N SER A 94 -10.65 -3.78 4.57
CA SER A 94 -12.01 -4.08 4.11
C SER A 94 -12.81 -2.79 3.91
N GLY A 95 -13.86 -2.86 3.11
CA GLY A 95 -14.76 -1.75 2.85
C GLY A 95 -15.40 -1.20 4.13
N LEU A 96 -15.61 0.11 4.13
CA LEU A 96 -16.29 0.81 5.22
C LEU A 96 -17.80 0.81 4.99
N LEU A 97 -18.23 0.89 3.72
CA LEU A 97 -19.64 0.90 3.34
C LEU A 97 -20.23 -0.52 3.34
N ALA A 98 -19.44 -1.50 2.90
CA ALA A 98 -19.78 -2.91 2.98
C ALA A 98 -18.52 -3.74 3.17
N ASN A 99 -18.61 -4.92 3.79
CA ASN A 99 -17.47 -5.81 3.96
C ASN A 99 -17.91 -7.26 4.17
N GLY A 100 -16.94 -8.16 4.31
CA GLY A 100 -17.20 -9.58 4.48
C GLY A 100 -17.52 -10.29 3.16
N CYS A 101 -18.13 -11.46 3.27
CA CYS A 101 -18.57 -12.26 2.14
C CYS A 101 -20.00 -11.85 1.76
N PRO A 102 -20.25 -11.38 0.52
CA PRO A 102 -21.59 -11.02 0.10
C PRO A 102 -22.50 -12.25 0.07
N SER A 103 -23.75 -12.07 0.49
CA SER A 103 -24.86 -12.98 0.25
C SER A 103 -25.42 -12.81 -1.17
N PRO A 104 -26.33 -13.69 -1.65
CA PRO A 104 -26.98 -13.50 -2.96
C PRO A 104 -27.74 -12.19 -3.11
N GLU A 105 -28.17 -11.57 -2.01
CA GLU A 105 -28.88 -10.29 -2.00
C GLU A 105 -27.94 -9.07 -2.02
N ASP A 106 -26.64 -9.27 -1.77
CA ASP A 106 -25.64 -8.22 -1.74
C ASP A 106 -25.04 -7.94 -3.13
N THR A 107 -24.76 -6.67 -3.41
CA THR A 107 -24.16 -6.22 -4.68
C THR A 107 -22.73 -5.70 -4.53
N HIS A 108 -22.16 -5.81 -3.33
CA HIS A 108 -20.80 -5.39 -3.05
C HIS A 108 -19.78 -6.52 -3.33
N PRO A 109 -18.54 -6.18 -3.71
CA PRO A 109 -17.50 -7.18 -3.92
C PRO A 109 -17.07 -7.85 -2.60
N LEU A 110 -16.37 -8.97 -2.69
CA LEU A 110 -15.78 -9.65 -1.52
C LEU A 110 -14.84 -8.69 -0.78
N HIS A 111 -15.06 -8.56 0.54
CA HIS A 111 -14.39 -7.59 1.41
C HIS A 111 -14.67 -6.11 1.11
N GLY A 112 -15.65 -5.80 0.26
CA GLY A 112 -16.07 -4.43 -0.02
C GLY A 112 -15.11 -3.63 -0.89
N GLU A 113 -15.33 -2.32 -0.92
CA GLU A 113 -14.76 -1.41 -1.92
C GLU A 113 -13.32 -0.98 -1.66
N MET A 114 -12.86 -1.02 -0.40
CA MET A 114 -11.64 -0.31 -0.01
C MET A 114 -10.35 -1.02 -0.41
N ALA A 115 -10.35 -2.36 -0.47
CA ALA A 115 -9.13 -3.15 -0.55
C ALA A 115 -8.22 -2.78 -1.72
N CYS A 116 -8.81 -2.42 -2.85
CA CYS A 116 -8.10 -1.96 -4.06
C CYS A 116 -8.60 -0.59 -4.54
N ALA A 117 -9.24 0.19 -3.66
CA ALA A 117 -9.80 1.49 -4.01
C ALA A 117 -8.72 2.41 -4.61
N ALA A 118 -9.09 3.13 -5.68
CA ALA A 118 -8.23 4.15 -6.24
C ALA A 118 -8.11 5.32 -5.25
N MET A 119 -6.87 5.73 -4.95
CA MET A 119 -6.63 6.96 -4.20
C MET A 119 -6.35 8.10 -5.19
N ALA A 120 -6.92 9.28 -4.94
CA ALA A 120 -6.62 10.50 -5.69
C ALA A 120 -5.25 11.07 -5.29
N ASP A 121 -5.02 11.16 -3.98
CA ASP A 121 -3.80 11.75 -3.41
C ASP A 121 -3.16 10.78 -2.42
N ALA A 122 -1.83 10.85 -2.31
CA ALA A 122 -1.06 10.16 -1.28
C ALA A 122 0.03 11.08 -0.72
N TRP A 123 0.30 10.98 0.58
CA TRP A 123 1.39 11.71 1.24
C TRP A 123 1.93 10.94 2.44
N LEU A 124 3.12 11.33 2.87
CA LEU A 124 3.72 10.89 4.13
C LEU A 124 3.46 11.93 5.21
N GLU A 125 3.25 11.46 6.43
CA GLU A 125 3.29 12.28 7.64
C GLU A 125 4.36 11.75 8.58
N VAL A 126 5.30 12.62 8.97
CA VAL A 126 6.41 12.29 9.86
C VAL A 126 6.31 13.13 11.11
N ALA A 127 6.29 12.49 12.28
CA ALA A 127 6.22 13.16 13.57
C ALA A 127 7.03 12.38 14.60
N GLY A 128 8.15 12.95 15.06
CA GLY A 128 9.10 12.23 15.92
C GLY A 128 9.55 10.93 15.25
N ARG A 129 9.43 9.81 15.97
CA ARG A 129 9.78 8.46 15.51
C ARG A 129 8.63 7.73 14.79
N SER A 130 7.62 8.46 14.31
CA SER A 130 6.45 7.89 13.64
C SER A 130 6.37 8.36 12.20
N LEU A 131 6.05 7.42 11.31
CA LEU A 131 5.76 7.67 9.91
C LEU A 131 4.40 7.08 9.56
N ARG A 132 3.59 7.83 8.81
CA ARG A 132 2.31 7.37 8.27
C ARG A 132 2.27 7.55 6.77
N VAL A 133 1.69 6.58 6.08
CA VAL A 133 1.21 6.74 4.69
C VAL A 133 -0.27 7.05 4.78
N THR A 134 -0.70 8.10 4.12
CA THR A 134 -2.08 8.58 4.16
C THR A 134 -2.44 9.12 2.79
N GLY A 135 -3.72 9.33 2.54
CA GLY A 135 -4.22 9.65 1.23
C GLY A 135 -5.67 10.10 1.26
N ARG A 136 -6.15 10.48 0.07
CA ARG A 136 -7.57 10.79 -0.16
C ARG A 136 -8.09 9.83 -1.21
N SER A 137 -9.21 9.17 -0.93
CA SER A 137 -9.89 8.31 -1.90
C SER A 137 -10.28 9.11 -3.15
N ALA A 138 -10.23 8.46 -4.32
CA ALA A 138 -10.77 9.01 -5.56
C ALA A 138 -12.30 8.91 -5.63
N ALA A 139 -12.90 8.01 -4.84
CA ALA A 139 -14.34 7.96 -4.65
C ALA A 139 -14.74 8.98 -3.58
N GLY A 140 -15.57 9.94 -3.97
CA GLY A 140 -16.28 10.89 -3.12
C GLY A 140 -17.78 10.70 -3.25
#